data_AF-A0A1V6A6L6-F1
#
_entry.id   AF-A0A1V6A6L6-F1
#
_cell.length_a   1.000
_cell.length_b   1.000
_cell.length_c   1.000
_cell.angle_alpha   90.00
_cell.angle_beta   90.00
_cell.angle_gamma   90.00
#
_symmetry.space_group_name_H-M   'P 1'
#
loop_
_entity.id
_entity.type
_entity.pdbx_description
1 polymer ?
#
loop_
_entity_poly.entity_id
_entity_poly.type
_entity_poly.pdbx_seq_one_letter_code
_entity_poly.pdbx_strand_id
1 'polypeptide(L)'
;MVQVIPEVKEIGFMADSIRIPTPTESLIILNATFQAHRELGAEKTDISRESINEIYSRAASMPDSLVVYSEEQNVSTDVSGMNAAVVIEGQFNHTRTTFLKADLSRVPGISAEVMRLIPNQELEIPVVHAKIFGWYDNEFGSYTNRLGDLTIHAHKSLR
;
A
#
# COMPACT_ATOMS: atom_id res chain seq x y z
N MET A 1 7.60 11.09 -0.41
CA MET A 1 6.17 10.77 -0.21
C MET A 1 5.42 11.90 0.50
N VAL A 2 5.82 12.35 1.69
CA VAL A 2 5.13 13.43 2.45
C VAL A 2 4.96 14.75 1.68
N GLN A 3 5.87 15.10 0.77
CA GLN A 3 5.73 16.30 -0.07
C GLN A 3 4.65 16.18 -1.17
N VAL A 4 4.20 14.96 -1.48
CA VAL A 4 3.22 14.66 -2.53
C VAL A 4 1.89 14.19 -1.95
N ILE A 5 1.93 13.41 -0.88
CA ILE A 5 0.76 12.95 -0.11
C ILE A 5 1.01 13.30 1.37
N PRO A 6 0.59 14.49 1.83
CA PRO A 6 0.88 14.97 3.19
C PRO A 6 0.33 14.08 4.30
N GLU A 7 -0.81 13.42 4.07
CA GLU A 7 -1.52 12.55 5.00
C GLU A 7 -0.65 11.36 5.45
N VAL A 8 0.33 10.95 4.63
CA VAL A 8 1.30 9.89 4.96
C VAL A 8 2.12 10.21 6.22
N LYS A 9 2.25 11.48 6.58
CA LYS A 9 2.96 11.90 7.80
C LYS A 9 2.35 11.30 9.06
N GLU A 10 1.03 11.11 9.09
CA GLU A 10 0.29 10.58 10.25
C GLU A 10 0.34 9.04 10.34
N ILE A 11 0.72 8.35 9.26
CA ILE A 11 0.69 6.88 9.16
C ILE A 11 2.01 6.25 9.65
N GLY A 12 3.09 7.04 9.75
CA GLY A 12 4.39 6.55 10.23
C GLY A 12 5.10 5.61 9.25
N PHE A 13 5.09 5.96 7.95
CA PHE A 13 5.76 5.16 6.92
C PHE A 13 7.27 5.02 7.16
N MET A 14 7.77 3.80 7.00
CA MET A 14 9.20 3.48 6.94
C MET A 14 9.50 2.78 5.62
N ALA A 15 10.66 3.05 5.04
CA ALA A 15 11.09 2.44 3.79
C ALA A 15 12.61 2.19 3.83
N ASP A 16 12.99 0.98 3.46
CA ASP A 16 14.37 0.54 3.29
C ASP A 16 14.51 -0.10 1.90
N SER A 17 15.73 -0.14 1.38
CA SER A 17 16.03 -0.77 0.09
C SER A 17 17.23 -1.70 0.19
N ILE A 18 17.13 -2.88 -0.42
CA ILE A 18 18.22 -3.84 -0.55
C ILE A 18 18.55 -3.99 -2.03
N ARG A 19 19.83 -3.87 -2.38
CA ARG A 19 20.30 -4.08 -3.76
C ARG A 19 20.53 -5.56 -4.00
N ILE A 20 20.11 -6.04 -5.16
CA ILE A 20 20.34 -7.39 -5.67
C ILE A 20 21.13 -7.30 -6.99
N PRO A 21 21.75 -8.39 -7.46
CA PRO A 21 22.55 -8.36 -8.69
C PRO A 21 21.67 -8.44 -9.95
N THR A 22 20.79 -7.45 -10.13
CA THR A 22 20.02 -7.21 -11.36
C THR A 22 20.42 -5.86 -11.95
N PRO A 23 20.56 -5.74 -13.29
CA PRO A 23 21.03 -4.50 -13.91
C PRO A 23 20.00 -3.38 -13.83
N THR A 24 18.71 -3.72 -13.92
CA THR A 24 17.58 -2.81 -13.83
C THR A 24 16.39 -3.56 -13.23
N GLU A 25 15.25 -2.87 -13.13
CA GLU A 25 14.02 -3.24 -12.44
C GLU A 25 14.12 -3.31 -10.92
N SER A 26 13.02 -2.92 -10.29
CA SER A 26 12.89 -2.91 -8.84
C SER A 26 11.48 -3.34 -8.42
N LEU A 27 11.39 -3.99 -7.27
CA LEU A 27 10.13 -4.44 -6.68
C LEU A 27 9.84 -3.68 -5.39
N ILE A 28 8.68 -3.05 -5.32
CA ILE A 28 8.12 -2.46 -4.11
C ILE A 28 7.35 -3.55 -3.37
N ILE A 29 7.63 -3.70 -2.07
CA ILE A 29 6.84 -4.52 -1.15
C ILE A 29 6.24 -3.59 -0.09
N LEU A 30 4.99 -3.18 -0.31
CA LEU A 30 4.26 -2.34 0.63
C LEU A 30 3.57 -3.22 1.67
N ASN A 31 3.98 -3.08 2.93
CA ASN A 31 3.27 -3.67 4.06
C ASN A 31 2.44 -2.58 4.74
N ALA A 32 1.12 -2.75 4.76
CA ALA A 32 0.18 -1.82 5.37
C ALA A 32 -0.67 -2.53 6.42
N THR A 33 -0.97 -1.85 7.53
CA THR A 33 -1.87 -2.36 8.56
C THR A 33 -3.06 -1.44 8.68
N PHE A 34 -4.25 -2.01 8.54
CA PHE A 34 -5.51 -1.27 8.62
C PHE A 34 -6.25 -1.69 9.87
N GLN A 35 -6.82 -0.74 10.59
CA GLN A 35 -7.82 -1.06 11.59
C GLN A 35 -9.07 -1.58 10.88
N ALA A 36 -9.51 -2.78 11.24
CA ALA A 36 -10.70 -3.35 10.66
C ALA A 36 -11.92 -3.01 11.51
N HIS A 37 -13.01 -2.60 10.88
CA HIS A 37 -14.31 -2.64 11.52
C HIS A 37 -14.90 -4.02 11.29
N ARG A 38 -15.26 -4.72 12.37
CA ARG A 38 -16.14 -5.89 12.29
C ARG A 38 -17.54 -5.43 12.66
N GLU A 39 -18.46 -5.55 11.72
CA GLU A 39 -19.88 -5.50 12.07
C GLU A 39 -20.24 -6.73 12.93
N LEU A 40 -21.14 -6.54 13.89
CA LEU A 40 -21.63 -7.63 14.74
C LEU A 40 -22.27 -8.72 13.86
N GLY A 41 -21.68 -9.92 13.88
CA GLY A 41 -22.15 -11.08 13.10
C GLY A 41 -21.45 -11.31 11.76
N ALA A 42 -20.55 -10.41 11.33
CA ALA A 42 -19.76 -10.62 10.11
C ALA A 42 -18.52 -11.51 10.38
N GLU A 43 -18.33 -12.54 9.56
CA GLU A 43 -17.14 -13.40 9.60
C GLU A 43 -15.91 -12.78 8.94
N LYS A 44 -16.10 -11.83 8.01
CA LYS A 44 -15.02 -11.21 7.23
C LYS A 44 -15.02 -9.69 7.38
N THR A 45 -13.84 -9.11 7.24
CA THR A 45 -13.61 -7.67 7.16
C THR A 45 -13.75 -7.22 5.70
N ASP A 46 -14.20 -5.99 5.46
CA ASP A 46 -14.30 -5.45 4.08
C ASP A 46 -12.94 -5.30 3.39
N ILE A 47 -11.85 -5.31 4.17
CA ILE A 47 -10.48 -5.27 3.67
C ILE A 47 -10.02 -6.69 3.37
N SER A 48 -10.04 -7.06 2.10
CA SER A 48 -9.56 -8.33 1.56
C SER A 48 -8.62 -8.14 0.37
N ARG A 49 -7.92 -9.20 -0.03
CA ARG A 49 -7.14 -9.21 -1.28
C ARG A 49 -7.97 -8.74 -2.46
N GLU A 50 -9.19 -9.25 -2.59
CA GLU A 50 -10.10 -8.93 -3.70
C GLU A 50 -10.44 -7.43 -3.70
N SER A 51 -10.76 -6.86 -2.54
CA SER A 51 -11.05 -5.41 -2.43
C SER A 51 -9.84 -4.54 -2.81
N ILE A 52 -8.62 -4.94 -2.43
CA ILE A 52 -7.38 -4.23 -2.76
C ILE A 52 -7.10 -4.36 -4.26
N ASN A 53 -7.23 -5.56 -4.80
CA ASN A 53 -7.04 -5.84 -6.22
C ASN A 53 -8.04 -5.07 -7.07
N GLU A 54 -9.29 -4.95 -6.64
CA GLU A 54 -10.32 -4.16 -7.32
C GLU A 54 -9.94 -2.67 -7.38
N ILE A 55 -9.38 -2.10 -6.30
CA ILE A 55 -8.89 -0.71 -6.29
C ILE A 55 -7.84 -0.50 -7.38
N TYR A 56 -6.83 -1.39 -7.44
CA TYR A 56 -5.76 -1.27 -8.44
C TYR A 56 -6.22 -1.57 -9.86
N SER A 57 -7.07 -2.58 -10.05
CA SER A 57 -7.68 -2.91 -11.35
C SER A 57 -8.53 -1.74 -11.87
N ARG A 58 -9.33 -1.11 -11.01
CA ARG A 58 -10.08 0.10 -11.35
C ARG A 58 -9.16 1.29 -11.64
N ALA A 59 -8.09 1.47 -10.88
CA ALA A 59 -7.11 2.53 -11.16
C ALA A 59 -6.42 2.31 -12.51
N ALA A 60 -6.10 1.05 -12.86
CA ALA A 60 -5.48 0.68 -14.12
C ALA A 60 -6.40 0.87 -15.34
N SER A 61 -7.72 0.79 -15.16
CA SER A 61 -8.69 1.01 -16.24
C SER A 61 -9.00 2.49 -16.53
N MET A 62 -8.51 3.41 -15.70
CA MET A 62 -8.70 4.85 -15.92
C MET A 62 -7.94 5.31 -17.18
N PRO A 63 -8.47 6.29 -17.94
CA PRO A 63 -7.73 6.93 -19.02
C PRO A 63 -6.41 7.51 -18.51
N ASP A 64 -5.35 7.39 -19.31
CA ASP A 64 -4.00 7.88 -19.00
C ASP A 64 -3.42 7.32 -17.68
N SER A 65 -3.93 6.17 -17.24
CA SER A 65 -3.42 5.52 -16.02
C SER A 65 -1.97 5.12 -16.20
N LEU A 66 -1.19 5.41 -15.17
CA LEU A 66 0.20 4.98 -15.05
C LEU A 66 0.31 3.70 -14.19
N VAL A 67 -0.81 3.15 -13.72
CA VAL A 67 -0.86 1.90 -12.98
C VAL A 67 -1.23 0.79 -13.94
N VAL A 68 -0.44 -0.27 -13.99
CA VAL A 68 -0.81 -1.51 -14.66
C VAL A 68 -1.21 -2.51 -13.58
N TYR A 69 -2.27 -3.28 -13.83
CA TYR A 69 -2.69 -4.38 -12.97
C TYR A 69 -2.47 -5.70 -13.72
N SER A 70 -1.76 -6.63 -13.10
CA SER A 70 -1.46 -7.95 -13.68
C SER A 70 -1.87 -9.07 -12.74
N GLU A 71 -2.51 -10.11 -13.29
CA GLU A 71 -2.75 -11.40 -12.63
C GLU A 71 -1.75 -12.46 -13.11
N GLU A 72 -0.83 -12.08 -14.00
CA GLU A 72 0.25 -12.96 -14.46
C GLU A 72 1.32 -13.11 -13.38
N GLN A 73 2.11 -14.18 -13.48
CA GLN A 73 3.28 -14.37 -12.63
C GLN A 73 4.51 -13.73 -13.27
N ASN A 74 4.60 -12.40 -13.22
CA ASN A 74 5.72 -11.70 -13.88
C ASN A 74 7.03 -11.88 -13.11
N VAL A 75 8.13 -11.89 -13.86
CA VAL A 75 9.48 -11.68 -13.35
C VAL A 75 10.01 -10.33 -13.82
N SER A 76 11.15 -9.88 -13.27
CA SER A 76 11.74 -8.57 -13.59
C SER A 76 11.80 -8.26 -15.09
N THR A 77 12.20 -9.21 -15.94
CA THR A 77 12.35 -8.96 -17.38
C THR A 77 11.03 -8.70 -18.11
N ASP A 78 9.89 -9.16 -17.58
CA ASP A 78 8.59 -9.03 -18.23
C ASP A 78 8.06 -7.60 -18.20
N VAL A 79 8.51 -6.80 -17.24
CA VAL A 79 8.09 -5.40 -17.05
C VAL A 79 9.09 -4.39 -17.61
N SER A 80 10.21 -4.87 -18.16
CA SER A 80 11.28 -3.99 -18.57
C SER A 80 10.91 -3.15 -19.79
N GLY A 81 11.17 -1.84 -19.71
CA GLY A 81 10.77 -0.88 -20.73
C GLY A 81 9.26 -0.62 -20.79
N MET A 82 8.45 -1.23 -19.90
CA MET A 82 7.01 -1.01 -19.87
C MET A 82 6.72 0.43 -19.46
N ASN A 83 5.88 1.12 -20.25
CA ASN A 83 5.49 2.51 -19.96
C ASN A 83 4.43 2.59 -18.84
N ALA A 84 4.84 2.28 -17.61
CA ALA A 84 4.01 2.31 -16.41
C ALA A 84 4.77 2.96 -15.26
N ALA A 85 4.08 3.69 -14.38
CA ALA A 85 4.66 4.11 -13.09
C ALA A 85 4.90 2.90 -12.17
N VAL A 86 3.95 1.95 -12.17
CA VAL A 86 4.01 0.72 -11.39
C VAL A 86 3.17 -0.37 -12.05
N VAL A 87 3.64 -1.61 -11.98
CA VAL A 87 2.91 -2.83 -12.37
C VAL A 87 2.56 -3.61 -11.11
N ILE A 88 1.28 -3.65 -10.76
CA ILE A 88 0.75 -4.30 -9.56
C ILE A 88 0.58 -5.80 -9.80
N GLU A 89 1.18 -6.59 -8.92
CA GLU A 89 1.14 -8.05 -8.89
C GLU A 89 -0.11 -8.53 -8.13
N GLY A 90 -1.26 -8.48 -8.79
CA GLY A 90 -2.56 -8.89 -8.23
C GLY A 90 -2.56 -10.32 -7.72
N GLN A 91 -1.81 -11.22 -8.38
CA GLN A 91 -1.70 -12.62 -7.99
C GLN A 91 -1.03 -12.79 -6.61
N PHE A 92 -0.11 -11.90 -6.23
CA PHE A 92 0.71 -12.02 -5.02
C PHE A 92 0.23 -11.17 -3.85
N ASN A 93 -0.65 -10.20 -4.10
CA ASN A 93 -1.28 -9.44 -3.04
C ASN A 93 -1.96 -10.36 -2.02
N HIS A 94 -1.75 -10.06 -0.74
CA HIS A 94 -2.25 -10.90 0.34
C HIS A 94 -2.66 -10.06 1.54
N THR A 95 -3.74 -10.48 2.19
CA THR A 95 -4.24 -9.89 3.43
C THR A 95 -4.34 -10.93 4.53
N ARG A 96 -3.99 -10.55 5.76
CA ARG A 96 -4.13 -11.39 6.95
C ARG A 96 -4.77 -10.59 8.08
N THR A 97 -5.92 -11.06 8.55
CA THR A 97 -6.60 -10.50 9.72
C THR A 97 -5.98 -11.03 11.01
N THR A 98 -5.79 -10.16 12.00
CA THR A 98 -5.33 -10.50 13.34
C THR A 98 -5.90 -9.52 14.37
N PHE A 99 -5.57 -9.70 15.64
CA PHE A 99 -5.98 -8.80 16.72
C PHE A 99 -4.73 -8.24 17.40
N LEU A 100 -4.65 -6.92 17.47
CA LEU A 100 -3.67 -6.25 18.31
C LEU A 100 -4.20 -6.17 19.73
N LYS A 101 -3.41 -6.62 20.70
CA LYS A 101 -3.73 -6.50 22.12
C LYS A 101 -3.11 -5.21 22.65
N ALA A 102 -3.95 -4.26 23.01
CA ALA A 102 -3.53 -3.02 23.65
C ALA A 102 -3.71 -3.13 25.16
N ASP A 103 -2.61 -3.04 25.91
CA ASP A 103 -2.61 -2.92 27.36
C ASP A 103 -2.95 -1.48 27.75
N LEU A 104 -4.16 -1.27 28.24
CA LEU A 104 -4.68 0.06 28.57
C LEU A 104 -3.98 0.68 29.79
N SER A 105 -3.34 -0.13 30.65
CA SER A 105 -2.56 0.39 31.78
C SER A 105 -1.33 1.20 31.32
N ARG A 106 -0.89 0.97 30.07
CA ARG A 106 0.25 1.64 29.44
C ARG A 106 -0.15 2.79 28.51
N VAL A 107 -1.45 3.01 28.31
CA VAL A 107 -1.94 4.09 27.46
C VAL A 107 -2.17 5.35 28.32
N PRO A 108 -1.43 6.44 28.09
CA PRO A 108 -1.60 7.66 28.86
C PRO A 108 -2.98 8.28 28.60
N GLY A 109 -3.58 8.87 29.64
CA GLY A 109 -4.84 9.60 29.53
C GLY A 109 -6.11 8.77 29.73
N ILE A 110 -6.02 7.46 29.98
CA ILE A 110 -7.17 6.62 30.35
C ILE A 110 -7.41 6.70 31.86
N SER A 111 -8.64 7.03 32.27
CA SER A 111 -8.99 7.14 33.69
C SER A 111 -9.06 5.77 34.38
N ALA A 112 -8.79 5.75 35.69
CA ALA A 112 -8.90 4.54 36.51
C ALA A 112 -10.32 3.95 36.52
N GLU A 113 -11.34 4.77 36.28
CA GLU A 113 -12.74 4.34 36.18
C GLU A 113 -12.97 3.50 34.92
N VAL A 114 -12.46 3.94 33.77
CA VAL A 114 -12.56 3.19 32.50
C VAL A 114 -11.78 1.87 32.59
N MET A 115 -10.59 1.88 33.18
CA MET A 115 -9.79 0.67 33.36
C MET A 115 -10.49 -0.40 34.22
N ARG A 116 -11.35 -0.01 35.16
CA ARG A 116 -12.12 -0.97 35.98
C ARG A 116 -13.25 -1.66 35.21
N LEU A 117 -13.70 -1.08 34.09
CA LEU A 117 -14.81 -1.60 33.29
C LEU A 117 -14.34 -2.62 32.24
N ILE A 118 -13.04 -2.71 31.97
CA ILE A 118 -12.48 -3.55 30.92
C ILE A 118 -11.77 -4.75 31.56
N PRO A 119 -12.23 -6.00 31.29
CA PRO A 119 -11.60 -7.20 31.80
C PRO A 119 -10.10 -7.24 31.45
N ASN A 120 -9.27 -7.53 32.44
CA ASN A 120 -7.80 -7.57 32.32
C ASN A 120 -7.14 -6.28 31.80
N GLN A 121 -7.88 -5.17 31.66
CA GLN A 121 -7.38 -3.91 31.09
C GLN A 121 -6.80 -4.08 29.67
N GLU A 122 -7.21 -5.12 28.94
CA GLU A 122 -6.76 -5.40 27.57
C GLU A 122 -7.88 -5.10 26.57
N LEU A 123 -7.55 -4.36 25.52
CA LEU A 123 -8.42 -4.15 24.37
C LEU A 123 -7.89 -4.93 23.17
N GLU A 124 -8.73 -5.78 22.58
CA GLU A 124 -8.42 -6.45 21.32
C GLU A 124 -8.93 -5.61 20.15
N ILE A 125 -8.00 -5.10 19.33
CA ILE A 125 -8.29 -4.28 18.17
C ILE A 125 -8.12 -5.16 16.92
N PRO A 126 -9.19 -5.47 16.18
CA PRO A 126 -9.06 -6.19 14.92
C PRO A 126 -8.31 -5.34 13.89
N VAL A 127 -7.29 -5.94 13.27
CA VAL A 127 -6.51 -5.32 12.21
C VAL A 127 -6.34 -6.27 11.02
N VAL A 128 -6.14 -5.69 9.85
CA VAL A 128 -5.81 -6.39 8.62
C VAL A 128 -4.43 -5.95 8.16
N HIS A 129 -3.49 -6.88 8.08
CA HIS A 129 -2.20 -6.66 7.44
C HIS A 129 -2.33 -6.98 5.96
N ALA A 130 -2.01 -6.02 5.10
CA ALA A 130 -1.91 -6.20 3.66
C ALA A 130 -0.45 -6.17 3.23
N LYS A 131 -0.10 -7.04 2.28
CA LYS A 131 1.14 -6.99 1.52
C LYS A 131 0.82 -6.79 0.06
N ILE A 132 1.31 -5.70 -0.50
CA ILE A 132 1.07 -5.29 -1.88
C ILE A 132 2.40 -5.24 -2.62
N PHE A 133 2.43 -5.81 -3.82
CA PHE A 133 3.63 -5.94 -4.63
C PHE A 133 3.50 -5.11 -5.91
N GLY A 134 4.54 -4.35 -6.23
CA GLY A 134 4.55 -3.51 -7.41
C GLY A 134 5.93 -3.43 -8.06
N TRP A 135 6.04 -3.89 -9.30
CA TRP A 135 7.25 -3.70 -10.09
C TRP A 135 7.32 -2.29 -10.67
N TYR A 136 8.53 -1.80 -10.89
CA TYR A 136 8.76 -0.62 -11.71
C TYR A 136 10.15 -0.67 -12.35
N ASP A 137 10.20 -0.23 -13.59
CA ASP A 137 11.46 0.02 -14.31
C ASP A 137 12.08 1.30 -13.77
N ASN A 138 13.05 1.15 -12.88
CA ASN A 138 13.75 2.27 -12.23
C ASN A 138 14.62 3.09 -13.20
N GLU A 139 14.66 2.75 -14.50
CA GLU A 139 15.36 3.46 -15.55
C GLU A 139 14.39 4.03 -16.59
N PHE A 140 14.14 3.30 -17.68
CA PHE A 140 13.58 3.83 -18.92
C PHE A 140 12.06 3.78 -18.95
N GLY A 141 11.47 2.60 -18.70
CA GLY A 141 10.04 2.36 -18.82
C GLY A 141 9.19 3.22 -17.89
N SER A 142 9.63 3.41 -16.65
CA SER A 142 8.91 4.23 -15.65
C SER A 142 9.51 5.61 -15.50
N TYR A 143 10.60 5.75 -14.74
CA TYR A 143 11.02 7.05 -14.19
C TYR A 143 11.35 8.08 -15.28
N THR A 144 12.10 7.69 -16.30
CA THR A 144 12.51 8.58 -17.39
C THR A 144 11.31 9.07 -18.20
N ASN A 145 10.34 8.20 -18.49
CA ASN A 145 9.11 8.59 -19.17
C ASN A 145 8.28 9.57 -18.31
N ARG A 146 8.15 9.33 -17.00
CA ARG A 146 7.44 10.25 -16.09
C ARG A 146 8.08 11.63 -16.02
N LEU A 147 9.41 11.70 -16.10
CA LEU A 147 10.13 12.98 -16.16
C LEU A 147 9.84 13.73 -17.47
N GLY A 148 9.78 13.01 -18.60
CA GLY A 148 9.36 13.55 -19.88
C GLY A 148 7.92 14.11 -19.84
N ASP A 149 6.99 13.32 -19.31
CA ASP A 149 5.59 13.72 -19.12
C ASP A 149 5.47 14.99 -18.27
N LEU A 150 6.22 15.05 -17.16
CA LEU A 150 6.25 16.21 -16.28
C LEU A 150 6.80 17.46 -16.98
N THR A 151 7.82 17.30 -17.84
CA THR A 151 8.38 18.42 -18.60
C THR A 151 7.35 19.00 -19.57
N ILE A 152 6.60 18.15 -20.26
CA ILE A 152 5.50 18.56 -21.14
C ILE A 152 4.40 19.26 -20.33
N HIS A 153 4.03 18.69 -19.17
CA HIS A 153 3.04 19.28 -18.27
C HIS A 153 3.48 20.68 -17.81
N ALA A 154 4.69 20.82 -17.28
CA ALA A 154 5.23 22.10 -16.83
C ALA A 154 5.27 23.15 -17.95
N HIS A 155 5.65 22.76 -19.17
CA HIS A 155 5.61 23.67 -20.31
C HIS A 155 4.19 24.17 -20.62
N LYS A 156 3.20 23.29 -20.56
CA LYS A 156 1.78 23.65 -20.77
C LYS A 156 1.25 24.55 -19.66
N SER A 157 1.68 24.36 -18.41
CA SER A 157 1.25 25.17 -17.27
C SER A 157 1.86 26.57 -17.22
N LEU A 158 2.96 26.81 -17.93
CA LEU A 158 3.65 28.10 -18.02
C LEU A 158 3.16 28.98 -19.18
N ARG A 159 2.29 28.45 -20.06
CA ARG A 159 1.67 29.18 -21.16
C ARG A 159 0.25 29.59 -20.78
#